data_AF-A0A7Y0BW99-F1
#
_entry.id   AF-A0A7Y0BW99-F1
#
_cell.length_a   1.000
_cell.length_b   1.000
_cell.length_c   1.000
_cell.angle_alpha   90.00
_cell.angle_beta   90.00
_cell.angle_gamma   90.00
#
_symmetry.space_group_name_H-M   'P 1'
#
loop_
_entity.id
_entity.type
_entity.pdbx_description
1 polymer ?
#
loop_
_entity_poly.entity_id
_entity_poly.type
_entity_poly.pdbx_seq_one_letter_code
_entity_poly.pdbx_strand_id
1 'polypeptide(L)'
;MIFGIGTDICDVRRIRATFERHGERFAQRILSDAELNTWKARSARWPDRGVSFLATRFSAKEAFSKAIGTGMHLPMRWRHCEISNAVSGKPQIVLHGALKNWFEARQLTAHVSVSDETDYAASFVVVEHSPNSGNSGKP
;
A
#
# COMPACT_ATOMS: atom_id res chain seq x y z
N MET A 1 -17.18 12.52 -1.07
CA MET A 1 -16.41 13.58 -0.38
C MET A 1 -15.11 12.95 0.13
N ILE A 2 -13.97 13.64 -0.04
CA ILE A 2 -12.65 13.15 0.42
C ILE A 2 -12.69 12.93 1.95
N PHE A 3 -12.30 11.73 2.39
CA PHE A 3 -12.12 11.37 3.79
C PHE A 3 -10.75 11.80 4.29
N GLY A 4 -9.72 11.58 3.48
CA GLY A 4 -8.35 11.96 3.82
C GLY A 4 -7.38 11.73 2.67
N ILE A 5 -6.20 12.34 2.79
CA ILE A 5 -5.10 12.21 1.85
C ILE A 5 -3.83 11.78 2.59
N GLY A 6 -2.94 11.12 1.89
CA GLY A 6 -1.64 10.76 2.43
C GLY A 6 -0.59 10.68 1.35
N THR A 7 0.62 11.08 1.71
CA THR A 7 1.78 10.95 0.84
C THR A 7 2.97 10.45 1.65
N ASP A 8 3.86 9.74 0.97
CA ASP A 8 5.12 9.30 1.51
C ASP A 8 6.20 9.36 0.44
N ILE A 9 7.43 9.66 0.88
CA ILE A 9 8.64 9.52 0.09
C ILE A 9 9.63 8.65 0.88
N CYS A 10 10.10 7.60 0.22
CA CYS A 10 10.91 6.55 0.80
C CYS A 10 12.26 6.51 0.10
N ASP A 11 13.33 6.64 0.87
CA ASP A 11 14.71 6.45 0.37
C ASP A 11 14.99 4.95 0.22
N VAL A 12 15.19 4.50 -1.03
CA VAL A 12 15.42 3.11 -1.39
C VAL A 12 16.70 2.57 -0.73
N ARG A 13 17.71 3.41 -0.50
CA ARG A 13 18.97 3.04 0.17
C ARG A 13 18.74 2.72 1.64
N ARG A 14 17.80 3.41 2.31
CA ARG A 14 17.40 3.08 3.70
C ARG A 14 16.68 1.75 3.77
N ILE A 15 15.82 1.46 2.80
CA ILE A 15 15.14 0.16 2.68
C ILE A 15 16.16 -0.94 2.44
N ARG A 16 17.14 -0.72 1.55
CA ARG A 16 18.24 -1.64 1.29
C ARG A 16 19.03 -1.96 2.55
N ALA A 17 19.53 -0.94 3.25
CA ALA A 17 20.32 -1.13 4.47
C ALA A 17 19.54 -1.88 5.56
N THR A 18 18.22 -1.64 5.66
CA THR A 18 17.35 -2.36 6.61
C THR A 18 17.16 -3.81 6.19
N PHE A 19 16.95 -4.05 4.90
CA PHE A 19 16.81 -5.38 4.34
C PHE A 19 18.10 -6.20 4.46
N GLU A 20 19.27 -5.63 4.21
CA GLU A 20 20.56 -6.29 4.40
C GLU A 20 20.79 -6.70 5.87
N ARG A 21 20.32 -5.89 6.83
CA ARG A 21 20.43 -6.19 8.25
C ARG A 21 19.48 -7.28 8.74
N HIS A 22 18.24 -7.31 8.23
CA HIS A 22 17.17 -8.14 8.78
C HIS A 22 16.71 -9.27 7.84
N GLY A 23 17.15 -9.25 6.60
CA GLY A 23 16.80 -10.20 5.54
C GLY A 23 15.30 -10.31 5.31
N GLU A 24 14.86 -11.52 4.96
CA GLU A 24 13.48 -11.83 4.62
C GLU A 24 12.48 -11.50 5.74
N ARG A 25 12.90 -11.49 7.02
CA ARG A 25 12.01 -11.12 8.14
C ARG A 25 11.46 -9.70 7.99
N PHE A 26 12.24 -8.78 7.41
CA PHE A 26 11.77 -7.42 7.13
C PHE A 26 10.69 -7.41 6.03
N ALA A 27 10.91 -8.16 4.95
CA ALA A 27 9.92 -8.33 3.88
C ALA A 27 8.62 -8.96 4.40
N GLN A 28 8.72 -10.02 5.20
CA GLN A 28 7.56 -10.71 5.81
C GLN A 28 6.78 -9.84 6.81
N ARG A 29 7.42 -8.82 7.38
CA ARG A 29 6.73 -7.84 8.24
C ARG A 29 5.91 -6.86 7.42
N ILE A 30 6.41 -6.44 6.27
CA ILE A 30 5.80 -5.38 5.45
C ILE A 30 4.77 -5.95 4.48
N LEU A 31 5.10 -7.03 3.78
CA LEU A 31 4.36 -7.54 2.64
C LEU A 31 3.22 -8.48 3.07
N SER A 32 2.08 -8.38 2.38
CA SER A 32 1.04 -9.43 2.41
C SER A 32 1.56 -10.72 1.78
N ASP A 33 0.81 -11.82 1.90
CA ASP A 33 1.22 -13.10 1.31
C ASP A 33 1.34 -13.02 -0.22
N ALA A 34 0.39 -12.34 -0.88
CA ALA A 34 0.41 -12.15 -2.33
C ALA A 34 1.59 -11.25 -2.79
N GLU A 35 1.87 -10.18 -2.04
CA GLU A 35 3.03 -9.33 -2.31
C GLU A 35 4.34 -10.06 -2.07
N LEU A 36 4.42 -10.89 -1.02
CA LEU A 36 5.62 -11.66 -0.70
C LEU A 36 5.94 -12.66 -1.80
N ASN A 37 4.92 -13.33 -2.36
CA ASN A 37 5.09 -14.23 -3.51
C ASN A 37 5.65 -13.47 -4.73
N THR A 38 5.07 -12.30 -5.04
CA THR A 38 5.54 -11.44 -6.12
C THR A 38 6.98 -10.98 -5.88
N TRP A 39 7.28 -10.55 -4.66
CA TRP A 39 8.60 -10.10 -4.26
C TRP A 39 9.65 -11.21 -4.37
N LYS A 40 9.35 -12.43 -3.92
CA LYS A 40 10.25 -13.59 -4.03
C LYS A 40 10.60 -13.87 -5.49
N ALA A 41 9.60 -13.95 -6.35
CA ALA A 41 9.81 -14.20 -7.78
C ALA A 41 10.66 -13.10 -8.45
N ARG A 42 10.40 -11.83 -8.13
CA ARG A 42 11.16 -10.69 -8.67
C ARG A 42 12.59 -10.65 -8.14
N SER A 43 12.77 -10.87 -6.83
CA SER A 43 14.08 -10.80 -6.16
C SER A 43 15.00 -11.93 -6.59
N ALA A 44 14.46 -13.15 -6.80
CA ALA A 44 15.21 -14.26 -7.33
C ALA A 44 15.73 -13.99 -8.76
N ARG A 45 14.95 -13.26 -9.56
CA ARG A 45 15.37 -12.84 -10.89
C ARG A 45 16.39 -11.71 -10.80
N TRP A 46 16.02 -10.56 -10.23
CA TRP A 46 16.84 -9.35 -10.11
C TRP A 46 16.76 -8.77 -8.67
N PRO A 47 17.79 -8.97 -7.83
CA PRO A 47 17.76 -8.58 -6.42
C PRO A 47 17.43 -7.10 -6.18
N ASP A 48 17.97 -6.19 -7.00
CA ASP A 48 17.70 -4.74 -6.86
C ASP A 48 16.23 -4.38 -7.08
N ARG A 49 15.55 -5.05 -8.01
CA ARG A 49 14.10 -4.87 -8.18
C ARG A 49 13.31 -5.38 -6.98
N GLY A 50 13.85 -6.34 -6.25
CA GLY A 50 13.30 -6.78 -4.96
C GLY A 50 13.31 -5.66 -3.92
N VAL A 51 14.40 -4.89 -3.86
CA VAL A 51 14.54 -3.74 -2.95
C VAL A 51 13.61 -2.61 -3.35
N SER A 52 13.58 -2.22 -4.64
CA SER A 52 12.64 -1.19 -5.13
C SER A 52 11.18 -1.61 -4.91
N PHE A 53 10.86 -2.90 -5.08
CA PHE A 53 9.53 -3.42 -4.76
C PHE A 53 9.19 -3.23 -3.27
N LEU A 54 10.10 -3.57 -2.35
CA LEU A 54 9.88 -3.31 -0.92
C LEU A 54 9.68 -1.83 -0.62
N ALA A 55 10.48 -0.94 -1.23
CA ALA A 55 10.40 0.50 -1.02
C ALA A 55 9.06 1.08 -1.49
N THR A 56 8.60 0.71 -2.68
CA THR A 56 7.29 1.14 -3.19
C THR A 56 6.14 0.66 -2.31
N ARG A 57 6.20 -0.57 -1.80
CA ARG A 57 5.18 -1.10 -0.87
C ARG A 57 5.22 -0.41 0.48
N PHE A 58 6.41 -0.11 1.00
CA PHE A 58 6.57 0.65 2.23
C PHE A 58 5.92 2.04 2.08
N SER A 59 6.33 2.79 1.05
CA SER A 59 5.83 4.13 0.74
C SER A 59 4.30 4.16 0.58
N ALA A 60 3.74 3.26 -0.23
CA ALA A 60 2.31 3.24 -0.48
C ALA A 60 1.48 2.91 0.77
N LYS A 61 1.98 2.02 1.64
CA LYS A 61 1.30 1.65 2.88
C LYS A 61 1.38 2.75 3.93
N GLU A 62 2.49 3.48 4.02
CA GLU A 62 2.58 4.69 4.86
C GLU A 62 1.69 5.82 4.34
N ALA A 63 1.65 6.05 3.02
CA ALA A 63 0.73 7.00 2.43
C ALA A 63 -0.73 6.63 2.73
N PHE A 64 -1.09 5.35 2.64
CA PHE A 64 -2.42 4.89 3.00
C PHE A 64 -2.73 5.07 4.49
N SER A 65 -1.78 4.72 5.38
CA SER A 65 -1.94 4.86 6.84
C SER A 65 -2.23 6.30 7.27
N LYS A 66 -1.58 7.27 6.59
CA LYS A 66 -1.83 8.71 6.74
C LYS A 66 -3.21 9.10 6.21
N ALA A 67 -3.59 8.62 5.03
CA ALA A 67 -4.87 8.93 4.41
C ALA A 67 -6.09 8.46 5.23
N ILE A 68 -5.97 7.35 5.95
CA ILE A 68 -7.03 6.86 6.85
C ILE A 68 -6.95 7.44 8.27
N GLY A 69 -5.93 8.25 8.57
CA GLY A 69 -5.78 8.97 9.85
C GLY A 69 -5.39 8.11 11.06
N THR A 70 -5.05 6.83 10.87
CA THR A 70 -4.69 5.93 11.98
C THR A 70 -3.18 5.82 12.20
N GLY A 71 -2.37 6.18 11.20
CA GLY A 71 -0.97 5.78 11.15
C GLY A 71 -0.82 4.25 11.21
N MET A 72 0.32 3.76 11.69
CA MET A 72 0.59 2.31 11.85
C MET A 72 0.07 1.73 13.17
N HIS A 73 -1.14 2.16 13.56
CA HIS A 73 -1.86 1.69 14.73
C HIS A 73 -3.13 0.94 14.30
N LEU A 74 -3.63 0.05 15.18
CA LEU A 74 -4.80 -0.77 14.88
C LEU A 74 -6.01 0.10 14.47
N PRO A 75 -6.78 -0.32 13.46
CA PRO A 75 -6.73 -1.62 12.77
C PRO A 75 -5.68 -1.73 11.66
N MET A 76 -4.99 -0.63 11.33
CA MET A 76 -3.94 -0.62 10.31
C MET A 76 -2.73 -1.45 10.75
N ARG A 77 -2.31 -2.34 9.85
CA ARG A 77 -1.09 -3.14 9.94
C ARG A 77 -0.52 -3.26 8.54
N TRP A 78 0.80 -3.33 8.43
CA TRP A 78 1.50 -3.49 7.15
C TRP A 78 0.88 -4.57 6.25
N ARG A 79 0.67 -5.79 6.76
CA ARG A 79 0.16 -6.92 5.98
C ARG A 79 -1.33 -6.85 5.67
N HIS A 80 -2.08 -6.01 6.38
CA HIS A 80 -3.51 -5.84 6.13
C HIS A 80 -3.79 -4.87 4.98
N CYS A 81 -2.81 -4.05 4.59
CA CYS A 81 -2.88 -3.21 3.40
C CYS A 81 -1.98 -3.84 2.34
N GLU A 82 -2.55 -4.29 1.23
CA GLU A 82 -1.83 -4.86 0.10
C GLU A 82 -1.89 -3.91 -1.10
N ILE A 83 -0.79 -3.74 -1.80
CA ILE A 83 -0.73 -3.00 -3.06
C ILE A 83 -0.60 -3.98 -4.22
N SER A 84 -1.73 -4.20 -4.89
CA SER A 84 -1.84 -5.03 -6.09
C SER A 84 -1.81 -4.15 -7.35
N ASN A 85 -1.79 -4.77 -8.52
CA ASN A 85 -1.98 -4.09 -9.79
C ASN A 85 -3.20 -4.69 -10.50
N ALA A 86 -4.06 -3.83 -11.05
CA ALA A 86 -5.09 -4.25 -11.99
C ALA A 86 -4.46 -4.85 -13.26
N VAL A 87 -5.28 -5.53 -14.07
CA VAL A 87 -4.85 -6.06 -15.38
C VAL A 87 -4.27 -4.96 -16.29
N SER A 88 -4.77 -3.73 -16.16
CA SER A 88 -4.26 -2.55 -16.89
C SER A 88 -2.90 -2.04 -16.39
N GLY A 89 -2.37 -2.59 -15.29
CA GLY A 89 -1.16 -2.11 -14.62
C GLY A 89 -1.40 -1.01 -13.59
N LYS A 90 -2.61 -0.46 -13.47
CA LYS A 90 -2.95 0.55 -12.45
C LYS A 90 -2.81 -0.05 -11.04
N PRO A 91 -2.07 0.59 -10.11
CA PRO A 91 -1.97 0.10 -8.73
C PRO A 91 -3.31 0.23 -7.99
N GLN A 92 -3.60 -0.73 -7.12
CA GLN A 92 -4.83 -0.81 -6.32
C GLN A 92 -4.51 -1.21 -4.88
N ILE A 93 -5.35 -0.77 -3.95
CA ILE A 93 -5.26 -1.17 -2.54
C ILE A 93 -6.27 -2.29 -2.29
N VAL A 94 -5.78 -3.41 -1.78
CA VAL A 94 -6.59 -4.54 -1.30
C VAL A 94 -6.43 -4.61 0.21
N LEU A 95 -7.55 -4.60 0.94
CA LEU A 95 -7.53 -4.61 2.41
C LEU A 95 -7.92 -5.98 2.93
N HIS A 96 -7.31 -6.36 4.05
CA HIS A 96 -7.51 -7.66 4.69
C HIS A 96 -7.89 -7.52 6.18
N GLY A 97 -8.48 -8.58 6.74
CA GLY A 97 -8.75 -8.70 8.18
C GLY A 97 -9.57 -7.55 8.76
N ALA A 98 -9.23 -7.14 10.00
CA ALA A 98 -9.96 -6.08 10.71
C ALA A 98 -9.91 -4.72 10.00
N LEU A 99 -8.86 -4.44 9.21
CA LEU A 99 -8.73 -3.20 8.45
C LEU A 99 -9.78 -3.13 7.33
N LYS A 100 -9.98 -4.25 6.61
CA LYS A 100 -11.03 -4.36 5.59
C LYS A 100 -12.41 -4.05 6.19
N ASN A 101 -12.76 -4.73 7.28
CA ASN A 101 -14.05 -4.55 7.95
C ASN A 101 -14.24 -3.11 8.42
N TRP A 102 -13.20 -2.50 9.00
CA TRP A 102 -13.25 -1.11 9.46
C TRP A 102 -13.45 -0.10 8.32
N PHE A 103 -12.82 -0.35 7.18
CA PHE A 103 -12.86 0.51 5.99
C PHE A 103 -14.20 0.39 5.25
N GLU A 104 -14.71 -0.83 5.09
CA GLU A 104 -16.01 -1.11 4.47
C GLU A 104 -17.17 -0.57 5.31
N ALA A 105 -17.12 -0.72 6.64
CA ALA A 105 -18.14 -0.18 7.55
C ALA A 105 -18.25 1.36 7.48
N ARG A 106 -17.20 2.04 7.02
CA ARG A 106 -17.17 3.49 6.79
C ARG A 106 -17.49 3.88 5.35
N GLN A 107 -17.82 2.89 4.51
CA GLN A 107 -18.12 3.07 3.09
C GLN A 107 -17.01 3.86 2.38
N LEU A 108 -15.75 3.50 2.61
CA LEU A 108 -14.60 4.18 2.02
C LEU A 108 -14.14 3.48 0.73
N THR A 109 -13.55 4.27 -0.16
CA THR A 109 -12.80 3.84 -1.35
C THR A 109 -11.43 4.50 -1.35
N ALA A 110 -10.39 3.78 -1.76
CA ALA A 110 -9.02 4.29 -1.82
C ALA A 110 -8.48 4.30 -3.26
N HIS A 111 -7.79 5.37 -3.59
CA HIS A 111 -7.03 5.54 -4.83
C HIS A 111 -5.57 5.68 -4.48
N VAL A 112 -4.69 4.98 -5.20
CA VAL A 112 -3.25 5.03 -4.98
C VAL A 112 -2.52 5.33 -6.29
N SER A 113 -1.48 6.13 -6.19
CA SER A 113 -0.46 6.32 -7.23
C SER A 113 0.89 6.04 -6.63
N VAL A 114 1.75 5.35 -7.38
CA VAL A 114 3.10 4.96 -6.98
C VAL A 114 4.04 5.36 -8.10
N SER A 115 5.15 6.00 -7.74
CA SER A 115 6.24 6.33 -8.64
C SER A 115 7.55 5.98 -7.95
N ASP A 116 8.53 5.50 -8.69
CA ASP A 116 9.87 5.26 -8.19
C ASP A 116 10.91 5.66 -9.23
N GLU A 117 12.08 6.02 -8.70
CA GLU A 117 13.32 6.24 -9.40
C GLU A 117 14.43 5.51 -8.61
N THR A 118 15.65 5.51 -9.13
CA THR A 118 16.81 4.80 -8.57
C THR A 118 16.95 4.91 -7.05
N ASP A 119 16.82 6.13 -6.49
CA ASP A 119 17.04 6.39 -5.06
C ASP A 119 15.75 6.58 -4.24
N TYR A 120 14.61 6.84 -4.88
CA TYR A 120 13.39 7.23 -4.18
C TYR A 120 12.16 6.51 -4.71
N ALA A 121 11.30 6.09 -3.81
CA ALA A 121 9.92 5.73 -4.12
C ALA A 121 9.00 6.78 -3.48
N ALA A 122 7.96 7.19 -4.19
CA ALA A 122 6.95 8.11 -3.71
C ALA A 122 5.56 7.52 -3.93
N SER A 123 4.63 7.85 -3.05
CA SER A 123 3.24 7.42 -3.18
C SER A 123 2.28 8.50 -2.73
N PHE A 124 1.12 8.52 -3.40
CA PHE A 124 0.01 9.40 -3.08
C PHE A 124 -1.24 8.55 -2.95
N VAL A 125 -1.99 8.77 -1.88
CA VAL A 125 -3.25 8.10 -1.59
C VAL A 125 -4.33 9.14 -1.35
N VAL A 126 -5.48 8.93 -1.96
CA VAL A 126 -6.72 9.65 -1.67
C VAL A 126 -7.75 8.62 -1.23
N VAL A 127 -8.34 8.84 -0.05
CA VAL A 127 -9.47 8.06 0.44
C VAL A 127 -10.71 8.95 0.40
N GLU A 128 -11.79 8.43 -0.14
CA GLU A 128 -13.08 9.11 -0.20
C GLU A 128 -14.21 8.21 0.26
N HIS A 129 -15.31 8.82 0.68
CA HIS A 129 -16.55 8.07 0.86
C HIS A 129 -17.07 7.63 -0.50
N SER A 130 -17.36 6.35 -0.62
CA SER A 130 -18.03 5.76 -1.77
C SER A 130 -19.32 6.54 -2.06
N PRO A 131 -19.64 6.76 -3.35
CA PRO A 131 -20.88 7.43 -3.70
C PRO A 131 -22.06 6.67 -3.09
N ASN A 132 -22.88 7.39 -2.31
CA ASN A 132 -24.10 6.83 -1.73
C ASN A 132 -24.93 6.23 -2.87
N SER A 133 -25.13 4.92 -2.87
CA SER A 133 -26.02 4.20 -3.80
C SER A 133 -27.51 4.53 -3.58
N GLY A 134 -27.82 5.59 -2.84
CA GLY A 134 -29.15 5.96 -2.34
C GLY A 134 -29.79 7.18 -3.01
N ASN A 135 -29.47 7.49 -4.27
CA ASN A 135 -30.28 8.44 -5.04
C ASN A 135 -30.59 7.89 -6.44
N SER A 136 -31.25 6.74 -6.49
CA SER A 136 -32.16 6.44 -7.60
C SER A 136 -33.37 7.37 -7.47
N GLY A 137 -33.18 8.64 -7.85
CA GLY A 137 -34.28 9.53 -8.14
C GLY A 137 -35.11 8.86 -9.24
N LYS A 138 -36.22 8.24 -8.84
CA LYS A 138 -37.30 7.96 -9.78
C LYS A 138 -37.85 9.30 -10.27
N PRO A 139 -38.11 9.46 -11.58
CA PRO A 139 -38.98 10.53 -12.04
C PRO A 139 -40.38 10.40 -11.42
#